data_AF-A0A0P6YCX4-F1
#
_entry.id   AF-A0A0P6YCX4-F1
#
_cell.length_a   1.000
_cell.length_b   1.000
_cell.length_c   1.000
_cell.angle_alpha   90.00
_cell.angle_beta   90.00
_cell.angle_gamma   90.00
#
_symmetry.space_group_name_H-M   'P 1'
#
loop_
_entity.id
_entity.type
_entity.pdbx_description
1 polymer ?
#
loop_
_entity_poly.entity_id
_entity_poly.type
_entity_poly.pdbx_seq_one_letter_code
_entity_poly.pdbx_strand_id
1 'polypeptide(L)'
;MAIDSDPVEAVPSAAGVSERTVPVRFLLGVLGGGPIGLTRDLSSKFWDGLIPMAALVLLTLVLHMLAAPIQGFWGNSGLLVYLVSLLGLGVVLLNHAILQTYSEIARGWLGLASGIVMWYVILLSEKIGGAQIPGATILLLLVVIGLVSAILWKSVFPIGIKFFVLSVFLAAVARFWITSQQLMATAWPLFNSSLIISGYVALAALVFVLVWIIVLSKERTQRLWAAMWGWFWALQVLSVFLGKPL
;
A
#
# COMPACT_ATOMS: atom_id res chain seq x y z
N MET A 1 -26.49 31.82 46.25
CA MET A 1 -25.77 32.16 45.00
C MET A 1 -26.85 32.27 43.94
N ALA A 2 -27.11 33.49 43.47
CA ALA A 2 -28.30 33.85 42.73
C ALA A 2 -28.30 33.25 41.32
N ILE A 3 -29.49 32.79 40.91
CA ILE A 3 -29.83 32.31 39.58
C ILE A 3 -30.07 33.56 38.73
N ASP A 4 -29.22 33.80 37.75
CA ASP A 4 -29.41 34.85 36.76
C ASP A 4 -29.92 34.19 35.47
N SER A 5 -31.18 34.49 35.15
CA SER A 5 -31.92 33.96 34.02
C SER A 5 -32.01 35.04 32.96
N ASP A 6 -31.13 34.97 31.96
CA ASP A 6 -31.18 35.89 30.82
C ASP A 6 -32.31 35.52 29.84
N PRO A 7 -32.93 36.54 29.21
CA PRO A 7 -34.16 36.40 28.46
C PRO A 7 -33.98 35.81 27.06
N VAL A 8 -35.01 35.07 26.65
CA VAL A 8 -35.24 34.54 25.31
C VAL A 8 -35.46 35.69 24.33
N GLU A 9 -34.46 36.00 23.51
CA GLU A 9 -34.62 36.89 22.35
C GLU A 9 -35.17 36.15 21.12
N ALA A 10 -36.08 36.84 20.45
CA ALA A 10 -37.00 36.34 19.46
C ALA A 10 -36.37 36.07 18.08
N VAL A 11 -36.97 35.09 17.40
CA VAL A 11 -36.75 34.69 16.02
C VAL A 11 -37.09 35.82 15.03
N PRO A 12 -36.20 36.18 14.08
CA PRO A 12 -36.59 36.83 12.85
C PRO A 12 -36.97 35.76 11.81
N SER A 13 -38.26 35.78 11.48
CA SER A 13 -38.88 35.11 10.35
C SER A 13 -38.52 35.81 9.03
N ALA A 14 -38.42 34.99 7.98
CA ALA A 14 -38.67 35.28 6.58
C ALA A 14 -37.54 35.80 5.67
N ALA A 15 -37.37 35.01 4.61
CA ALA A 15 -37.28 35.45 3.22
C ALA A 15 -35.97 36.09 2.76
N GLY A 16 -34.98 35.23 2.55
CA GLY A 16 -33.89 35.44 1.60
C GLY A 16 -33.73 34.22 0.71
N VAL A 17 -34.71 33.98 -0.18
CA VAL A 17 -34.54 33.06 -1.31
C VAL A 17 -33.49 33.68 -2.22
N SER A 18 -32.22 33.40 -1.91
CA SER A 18 -31.12 33.60 -2.83
C SER A 18 -31.30 32.58 -3.94
N GLU A 19 -31.77 33.05 -5.09
CA GLU A 19 -31.57 32.42 -6.37
C GLU A 19 -30.09 32.06 -6.50
N ARG A 20 -29.74 30.83 -6.11
CA ARG A 20 -28.54 30.17 -6.59
C ARG A 20 -28.77 29.94 -8.07
N THR A 21 -28.48 30.98 -8.84
CA THR A 21 -28.03 30.86 -10.22
C THR A 21 -26.84 29.91 -10.18
N VAL A 22 -27.13 28.63 -10.39
CA VAL A 22 -26.12 27.62 -10.62
C VAL A 22 -25.34 28.14 -11.83
N PRO A 23 -24.06 28.48 -11.68
CA PRO A 23 -23.32 29.07 -12.78
C PRO A 23 -23.26 28.03 -13.89
N VAL A 24 -23.93 28.32 -15.00
CA VAL A 24 -23.97 27.53 -16.25
C VAL A 24 -22.55 27.24 -16.79
N ARG A 25 -21.53 27.92 -16.25
CA ARG A 25 -20.10 27.58 -16.40
C ARG A 25 -19.74 26.15 -16.00
N PHE A 26 -20.51 25.48 -15.15
CA PHE A 26 -20.22 24.08 -14.78
C PHE A 26 -20.56 23.08 -15.90
N LEU A 27 -21.52 23.39 -16.77
CA LEU A 27 -21.88 22.52 -17.90
C LEU A 27 -21.01 22.76 -19.15
N LEU A 28 -20.49 23.96 -19.33
CA LEU A 28 -19.55 24.27 -20.42
C LEU A 28 -18.10 23.82 -20.13
N GLY A 29 -17.72 23.62 -18.86
CA GLY A 29 -16.40 23.08 -18.51
C GLY A 29 -16.24 21.58 -18.78
N VAL A 30 -17.34 20.82 -18.81
CA VAL A 30 -17.32 19.36 -19.05
C VAL A 30 -17.33 19.01 -20.54
N LEU A 31 -17.83 19.90 -21.41
CA LEU A 31 -17.90 19.70 -22.86
C LEU A 31 -16.93 20.59 -23.67
N GLY A 32 -16.32 21.60 -23.05
CA GLY A 32 -15.38 22.54 -23.69
C GLY A 32 -13.89 22.17 -23.59
N GLY A 33 -13.57 20.98 -23.08
CA GLY A 33 -12.20 20.48 -23.04
C GLY A 33 -11.75 20.05 -24.44
N GLY A 34 -11.17 20.97 -25.21
CA GLY A 34 -10.47 20.60 -26.44
C GLY A 34 -9.44 19.49 -26.19
N PRO A 35 -8.97 18.77 -27.23
CA PRO A 35 -8.11 17.58 -27.11
C PRO A 35 -6.84 17.81 -26.25
N ILE A 36 -6.40 19.08 -26.13
CA ILE A 36 -5.23 19.52 -25.36
C ILE A 36 -5.49 19.48 -23.83
N GLY A 37 -6.73 19.61 -23.36
CA GLY A 37 -7.09 19.54 -21.94
C GLY A 37 -7.14 18.09 -21.42
N LEU A 38 -7.65 17.17 -22.24
CA LEU A 38 -7.71 15.74 -21.94
C LEU A 38 -6.32 15.13 -21.77
N THR A 39 -5.36 15.48 -22.63
CA THR A 39 -3.98 14.97 -22.52
C THR A 39 -3.26 15.43 -21.26
N ARG A 40 -3.56 16.65 -20.79
CA ARG A 40 -2.90 17.22 -19.60
C ARG A 40 -3.45 16.61 -18.30
N ASP A 41 -4.74 16.32 -18.27
CA ASP A 41 -5.40 15.66 -17.12
C ASP A 41 -5.10 14.15 -17.06
N LEU A 42 -4.93 13.49 -18.22
CA LEU A 42 -4.44 12.11 -18.27
C LEU A 42 -2.98 11.99 -17.82
N SER A 43 -2.12 12.92 -18.26
CA SER A 43 -0.70 12.93 -17.87
C SER A 43 -0.55 13.11 -16.36
N SER A 44 -1.27 14.04 -15.74
CA SER A 44 -1.20 14.24 -14.27
C SER A 44 -1.69 13.02 -13.48
N LYS A 45 -2.77 12.36 -13.94
CA LYS A 45 -3.29 11.11 -13.34
C LYS A 45 -2.29 9.97 -13.41
N PHE A 46 -1.61 9.85 -14.55
CA PHE A 46 -0.58 8.84 -14.78
C PHE A 46 0.62 9.05 -13.84
N TRP A 47 1.15 10.27 -13.77
CA TRP A 47 2.29 10.58 -12.91
C TRP A 47 1.95 10.44 -11.41
N ASP A 48 0.76 10.83 -10.98
CA ASP A 48 0.37 10.73 -9.56
C ASP A 48 0.10 9.30 -9.07
N GLY A 49 -0.27 8.37 -9.97
CA GLY A 49 -0.64 6.99 -9.62
C GLY A 49 0.42 5.95 -9.97
N LEU A 50 1.00 6.03 -11.17
CA LEU A 50 1.94 5.04 -11.65
C LEU A 50 3.33 5.20 -11.02
N ILE A 51 3.80 6.45 -10.81
CA ILE A 51 5.08 6.67 -10.11
C ILE A 51 5.08 5.97 -8.75
N PRO A 52 4.03 6.12 -7.91
CA PRO A 52 3.97 5.37 -6.66
C PRO A 52 4.11 3.88 -6.78
N MET A 53 3.35 3.28 -7.67
CA MET A 53 3.41 1.85 -7.88
C MET A 53 4.82 1.42 -8.31
N ALA A 54 5.38 2.12 -9.30
CA ALA A 54 6.71 1.83 -9.83
C ALA A 54 7.81 2.04 -8.78
N ALA A 55 7.72 3.09 -7.97
CA ALA A 55 8.67 3.38 -6.90
C ALA A 55 8.64 2.31 -5.81
N LEU A 56 7.46 1.80 -5.43
CA LEU A 56 7.34 0.73 -4.44
C LEU A 56 7.89 -0.60 -4.99
N VAL A 57 7.60 -0.93 -6.25
CA VAL A 57 8.17 -2.13 -6.90
C VAL A 57 9.69 -2.01 -6.97
N LEU A 58 10.20 -0.85 -7.40
CA LEU A 58 11.64 -0.61 -7.50
C LEU A 58 12.31 -0.66 -6.13
N LEU A 59 11.69 -0.09 -5.08
CA LEU A 59 12.17 -0.20 -3.72
C LEU A 59 12.29 -1.66 -3.28
N THR A 60 11.24 -2.47 -3.48
CA THR A 60 11.28 -3.90 -3.18
C THR A 60 12.39 -4.62 -3.94
N LEU A 61 12.53 -4.37 -5.24
CA LEU A 61 13.57 -4.98 -6.06
C LEU A 61 14.97 -4.57 -5.62
N VAL A 62 15.21 -3.30 -5.30
CA VAL A 62 16.50 -2.82 -4.79
C VAL A 62 16.84 -3.51 -3.48
N LEU A 63 15.90 -3.58 -2.53
CA LEU A 63 16.11 -4.26 -1.25
C LEU A 63 16.45 -5.75 -1.44
N HIS A 64 15.77 -6.41 -2.38
CA HIS A 64 16.02 -7.81 -2.74
C HIS A 64 17.39 -8.02 -3.37
N MET A 65 17.69 -7.24 -4.41
CA MET A 65 18.92 -7.39 -5.20
C MET A 65 20.16 -7.02 -4.39
N LEU A 66 20.05 -6.12 -3.41
CA LEU A 66 21.17 -5.72 -2.57
C LEU A 66 21.53 -6.78 -1.52
N ALA A 67 20.59 -7.64 -1.12
CA ALA A 67 20.84 -8.69 -0.13
C ALA A 67 21.81 -9.78 -0.64
N ALA A 68 21.73 -10.14 -1.92
CA ALA A 68 22.59 -11.17 -2.52
C ALA A 68 24.09 -10.80 -2.56
N PRO A 69 24.51 -9.62 -3.06
CA PRO A 69 25.92 -9.23 -3.08
C PRO A 69 26.47 -9.02 -1.66
N ILE A 70 25.68 -8.45 -0.74
CA ILE A 70 26.11 -8.29 0.66
C ILE A 70 26.44 -9.65 1.28
N GLN A 71 25.58 -10.65 1.06
CA GLN A 71 25.85 -12.02 1.51
C GLN A 71 27.08 -12.62 0.82
N GLY A 72 27.28 -12.34 -0.46
CA GLY A 72 28.43 -12.85 -1.22
C GLY A 72 29.78 -12.32 -0.71
N PHE A 73 29.86 -11.04 -0.33
CA PHE A 73 31.12 -10.42 0.12
C PHE A 73 31.40 -10.60 1.61
N TRP A 74 30.39 -10.46 2.47
CA TRP A 74 30.55 -10.41 3.93
C TRP A 74 29.88 -11.57 4.67
N GLY A 75 29.24 -12.50 3.97
CA GLY A 75 28.52 -13.62 4.56
C GLY A 75 27.35 -13.19 5.45
N ASN A 76 27.08 -13.98 6.49
CA ASN A 76 25.96 -13.74 7.41
C ASN A 76 26.18 -12.50 8.31
N SER A 77 27.44 -12.18 8.64
CA SER A 77 27.78 -11.00 9.43
C SER A 77 27.43 -9.71 8.70
N GLY A 78 27.67 -9.63 7.38
CA GLY A 78 27.24 -8.50 6.57
C GLY A 78 25.71 -8.37 6.48
N LEU A 79 25.01 -9.49 6.37
CA LEU A 79 23.53 -9.50 6.39
C LEU A 79 22.96 -8.97 7.71
N LEU A 80 23.59 -9.25 8.86
CA LEU A 80 23.18 -8.71 10.15
C LEU A 80 23.33 -7.18 10.21
N VAL A 81 24.45 -6.63 9.75
CA VAL A 81 24.66 -5.17 9.69
C VAL A 81 23.64 -4.53 8.75
N TYR A 82 23.36 -5.17 7.61
CA TYR A 82 22.33 -4.71 6.68
C TYR A 82 20.93 -4.74 7.30
N LEU A 83 20.59 -5.81 8.01
CA LEU A 83 19.31 -5.95 8.72
C LEU A 83 19.12 -4.83 9.76
N VAL A 84 20.12 -4.57 10.60
CA VAL A 84 20.07 -3.50 11.62
C VAL A 84 19.93 -2.12 10.95
N SER A 85 20.63 -1.91 9.82
CA SER A 85 20.55 -0.67 9.05
C SER A 85 19.16 -0.46 8.45
N LEU A 86 18.56 -1.50 7.87
CA LEU A 86 17.18 -1.48 7.37
C LEU A 86 16.15 -1.29 8.49
N LEU A 87 16.36 -1.94 9.64
CA LEU A 87 15.51 -1.76 10.82
C LEU A 87 15.51 -0.29 11.27
N GLY A 88 16.70 0.32 11.39
CA GLY A 88 16.84 1.74 11.71
C GLY A 88 16.14 2.64 10.69
N LEU A 89 16.35 2.39 9.39
CA LEU A 89 15.68 3.12 8.32
C LEU A 89 14.16 2.98 8.38
N GLY A 90 13.65 1.77 8.61
CA GLY A 90 12.22 1.48 8.74
C GLY A 90 11.59 2.24 9.91
N VAL A 91 12.26 2.27 11.07
CA VAL A 91 11.79 3.03 12.25
C VAL A 91 11.80 4.53 11.99
N VAL A 92 12.85 5.07 11.36
CA VAL A 92 12.92 6.49 11.02
C VAL A 92 11.80 6.87 10.06
N LEU A 93 11.58 6.10 8.99
CA LEU A 93 10.50 6.34 8.03
C LEU A 93 9.12 6.24 8.68
N LEU A 94 8.92 5.26 9.58
CA LEU A 94 7.67 5.12 10.34
C LEU A 94 7.42 6.31 11.26
N ASN A 95 8.46 6.79 11.97
CA ASN A 95 8.35 7.97 12.81
C ASN A 95 7.90 9.19 11.98
N HIS A 96 8.49 9.39 10.80
CA HIS A 96 8.08 10.46 9.88
C HIS A 96 6.65 10.29 9.36
N ALA A 97 6.18 9.05 9.17
CA ALA A 97 4.79 8.79 8.78
C ALA A 97 3.78 9.16 9.88
N ILE A 98 4.17 9.11 11.14
CA ILE A 98 3.32 9.43 12.29
C ILE A 98 3.21 10.95 12.50
N LEU A 99 4.32 11.68 12.35
CA LEU A 99 4.38 13.13 12.57
C LEU A 99 3.34 13.89 11.74
N GLN A 100 2.59 14.79 12.39
CA GLN A 100 1.53 15.59 11.74
C GLN A 100 2.07 16.73 10.86
N THR A 101 3.38 16.98 10.87
CA THR A 101 4.02 18.04 10.07
C THR A 101 3.93 17.78 8.56
N TYR A 102 3.81 16.51 8.15
CA TYR A 102 3.78 16.13 6.75
C TYR A 102 2.35 16.06 6.20
N SER A 103 2.21 16.35 4.89
CA SER A 103 0.94 16.16 4.18
C SER A 103 0.43 14.71 4.30
N GLU A 104 -0.88 14.51 4.29
CA GLU A 104 -1.49 13.17 4.43
C GLU A 104 -0.96 12.16 3.40
N ILE A 105 -0.71 12.64 2.18
CA ILE A 105 -0.16 11.83 1.08
C ILE A 105 1.27 11.41 1.40
N ALA A 106 2.12 12.36 1.80
CA ALA A 106 3.51 12.05 2.16
C ALA A 106 3.59 11.07 3.33
N ARG A 107 2.69 11.19 4.32
CA ARG A 107 2.59 10.25 5.43
C ARG A 107 2.19 8.86 4.98
N GLY A 108 1.23 8.75 4.07
CA GLY A 108 0.84 7.46 3.49
C GLY A 108 1.99 6.79 2.75
N TRP A 109 2.75 7.57 1.97
CA TRP A 109 3.94 7.10 1.27
C TRP A 109 5.05 6.62 2.19
N LEU A 110 5.38 7.38 3.22
CA LEU A 110 6.37 6.99 4.23
C LEU A 110 5.90 5.76 5.00
N GLY A 111 4.59 5.63 5.25
CA GLY A 111 3.97 4.43 5.80
C GLY A 111 4.17 3.21 4.91
N LEU A 112 3.90 3.32 3.61
CA LEU A 112 4.12 2.23 2.65
C LEU A 112 5.60 1.84 2.57
N ALA A 113 6.48 2.82 2.42
CA ALA A 113 7.93 2.57 2.31
C ALA A 113 8.49 1.91 3.58
N SER A 114 8.12 2.41 4.77
CA SER A 114 8.53 1.81 6.04
C SER A 114 8.00 0.38 6.20
N GLY A 115 6.77 0.10 5.77
CA GLY A 115 6.21 -1.25 5.85
C GLY A 115 6.90 -2.24 4.92
N ILE A 116 7.26 -1.84 3.71
CA ILE A 116 8.07 -2.65 2.79
C ILE A 116 9.46 -2.92 3.37
N VAL A 117 10.12 -1.90 3.92
CA VAL A 117 11.44 -2.04 4.54
C VAL A 117 11.36 -2.98 5.75
N MET A 118 10.35 -2.83 6.61
CA MET A 118 10.15 -3.69 7.77
C MET A 118 9.82 -5.14 7.38
N TRP A 119 9.04 -5.32 6.32
CA TRP A 119 8.80 -6.65 5.77
C TRP A 119 10.11 -7.32 5.33
N TYR A 120 11.00 -6.56 4.68
CA TYR A 120 12.33 -7.06 4.31
C TYR A 120 13.19 -7.41 5.51
N VAL A 121 13.11 -6.66 6.60
CA VAL A 121 13.80 -6.99 7.87
C VAL A 121 13.32 -8.35 8.39
N ILE A 122 12.01 -8.62 8.35
CA ILE A 122 11.44 -9.92 8.77
C ILE A 122 11.98 -11.04 7.88
N LEU A 123 11.93 -10.89 6.56
CA LEU A 123 12.44 -11.88 5.60
C LEU A 123 13.94 -12.17 5.79
N LEU A 124 14.75 -11.13 6.03
CA LEU A 124 16.18 -11.29 6.29
C LEU A 124 16.44 -11.98 7.62
N SER A 125 15.64 -11.69 8.65
CA SER A 125 15.74 -12.34 9.96
C SER A 125 15.50 -13.85 9.85
N GLU A 126 14.50 -14.28 9.07
CA GLU A 126 14.25 -15.70 8.78
C GLU A 126 15.45 -16.35 8.10
N LYS A 127 15.99 -15.68 7.06
CA LYS A 127 17.13 -16.17 6.29
C LYS A 127 18.39 -16.32 7.15
N ILE A 128 18.67 -15.37 8.05
CA ILE A 128 19.84 -15.40 8.94
C ILE A 128 19.66 -16.47 10.03
N GLY A 129 18.45 -16.57 10.59
CA GLY A 129 18.16 -17.54 11.66
C GLY A 129 18.16 -19.00 11.19
N GLY A 130 18.12 -19.25 9.88
CA GLY A 130 18.01 -20.60 9.31
C GLY A 130 16.70 -21.33 9.67
N ALA A 131 15.82 -20.65 10.42
CA ALA A 131 14.52 -21.14 10.82
C ALA A 131 13.52 -20.74 9.74
N GLN A 132 13.05 -21.71 8.96
CA GLN A 132 11.87 -21.50 8.13
C GLN A 132 10.64 -21.50 9.04
N ILE A 133 9.91 -20.39 9.08
CA ILE A 133 8.67 -20.33 9.85
C ILE A 133 7.68 -21.31 9.21
N PRO A 134 7.13 -22.28 9.96
CA PRO A 134 6.13 -23.20 9.43
C PRO A 134 4.94 -22.43 8.87
N GLY A 135 4.39 -22.87 7.73
CA GLY A 135 3.26 -22.18 7.08
C GLY A 135 2.04 -22.00 7.98
N ALA A 136 1.80 -22.94 8.91
CA ALA A 136 0.74 -22.83 9.92
C ALA A 136 0.97 -21.68 10.91
N THR A 137 2.22 -21.46 11.33
CA THR A 137 2.60 -20.35 12.21
C THR A 137 2.43 -19.01 11.51
N ILE A 138 2.79 -18.93 10.22
CA ILE A 138 2.57 -17.72 9.40
C ILE A 138 1.07 -17.40 9.32
N LEU A 139 0.23 -18.41 9.04
CA LEU A 139 -1.22 -18.22 8.97
C LEU A 139 -1.80 -17.71 10.30
N LEU A 140 -1.38 -18.31 11.43
CA LEU A 140 -1.82 -17.88 12.75
C LEU A 140 -1.39 -16.43 13.04
N LEU A 141 -0.13 -16.08 12.77
CA LEU A 141 0.36 -14.72 12.92
C LEU A 141 -0.43 -13.74 12.05
N LEU A 142 -0.75 -14.12 10.82
CA LEU A 142 -1.49 -13.30 9.87
C LEU A 142 -2.93 -13.06 10.35
N VAL A 143 -3.59 -14.09 10.91
CA VAL A 143 -4.91 -13.95 11.53
C VAL A 143 -4.87 -13.02 12.74
N VAL A 144 -3.89 -13.20 13.64
CA VAL A 144 -3.76 -12.36 14.85
C VAL A 144 -3.45 -10.91 14.49
N ILE A 145 -2.46 -10.67 13.63
CA ILE A 145 -2.09 -9.34 13.16
C ILE A 145 -3.26 -8.70 12.43
N GLY A 146 -3.96 -9.44 11.57
CA GLY A 146 -5.14 -8.97 10.85
C GLY A 146 -6.27 -8.54 11.79
N LEU A 147 -6.56 -9.35 12.81
CA LEU A 147 -7.62 -9.05 13.78
C LEU A 147 -7.28 -7.83 14.64
N VAL A 148 -6.06 -7.77 15.19
CA VAL A 148 -5.57 -6.62 15.97
C VAL A 148 -5.62 -5.35 15.12
N SER A 149 -5.17 -5.44 13.86
CA SER A 149 -5.20 -4.33 12.92
C SER A 149 -6.63 -3.86 12.60
N ALA A 150 -7.56 -4.80 12.43
CA ALA A 150 -8.97 -4.51 12.16
C ALA A 150 -9.65 -3.79 13.34
N ILE A 151 -9.37 -4.21 14.58
CA ILE A 151 -9.91 -3.59 15.80
C ILE A 151 -9.39 -2.16 15.94
N LEU A 152 -8.07 -1.95 15.74
CA LEU A 152 -7.44 -0.64 15.89
C LEU A 152 -7.72 0.31 14.70
N TRP A 153 -8.26 -0.21 13.60
CA TRP A 153 -8.38 0.49 12.32
C TRP A 153 -9.15 1.81 12.37
N LYS A 154 -10.31 1.82 13.03
CA LYS A 154 -11.17 3.01 13.12
C LYS A 154 -10.79 3.94 14.26
N SER A 155 -10.19 3.40 15.33
CA SER A 155 -10.08 4.10 16.60
C SER A 155 -8.76 4.85 16.79
N VAL A 156 -7.63 4.27 16.37
CA VAL A 156 -6.31 4.76 16.84
C VAL A 156 -5.37 5.12 15.68
N PHE A 157 -5.51 4.50 14.51
CA PHE A 157 -4.47 4.63 13.50
C PHE A 157 -4.57 5.90 12.64
N PRO A 158 -3.55 6.76 12.66
CA PRO A 158 -3.40 7.81 11.66
C PRO A 158 -3.16 7.18 10.28
N ILE A 159 -3.39 7.96 9.23
CA ILE A 159 -3.31 7.49 7.84
C ILE A 159 -1.96 6.83 7.51
N GLY A 160 -0.83 7.34 8.02
CA GLY A 160 0.49 6.74 7.82
C GLY A 160 0.61 5.33 8.39
N ILE A 161 0.12 5.12 9.63
CA ILE A 161 0.17 3.78 10.27
C ILE A 161 -0.75 2.80 9.55
N LYS A 162 -1.91 3.26 9.04
CA LYS A 162 -2.81 2.41 8.24
C LYS A 162 -2.10 1.82 7.03
N PHE A 163 -1.36 2.65 6.28
CA PHE A 163 -0.60 2.20 5.12
C PHE A 163 0.61 1.33 5.49
N PHE A 164 1.27 1.62 6.61
CA PHE A 164 2.32 0.75 7.16
C PHE A 164 1.79 -0.66 7.45
N VAL A 165 0.71 -0.76 8.22
CA VAL A 165 0.10 -2.04 8.58
C VAL A 165 -0.39 -2.79 7.34
N LEU A 166 -1.04 -2.11 6.41
CA LEU A 166 -1.51 -2.73 5.17
C LEU A 166 -0.37 -3.26 4.30
N SER A 167 0.72 -2.51 4.14
CA SER A 167 1.83 -2.95 3.30
C SER A 167 2.53 -4.17 3.89
N VAL A 168 2.76 -4.20 5.22
CA VAL A 168 3.29 -5.38 5.91
C VAL A 168 2.31 -6.55 5.78
N PHE A 169 1.02 -6.32 5.98
CA PHE A 169 0.00 -7.36 5.90
C PHE A 169 -0.12 -7.95 4.48
N LEU A 170 -0.16 -7.10 3.45
CA LEU A 170 -0.20 -7.52 2.06
C LEU A 170 1.05 -8.31 1.67
N ALA A 171 2.23 -7.90 2.15
CA ALA A 171 3.46 -8.63 1.92
C ALA A 171 3.44 -10.02 2.60
N ALA A 172 2.90 -10.10 3.82
CA ALA A 172 2.71 -11.36 4.52
C ALA A 172 1.72 -12.29 3.80
N VAL A 173 0.60 -11.75 3.32
CA VAL A 173 -0.39 -12.49 2.51
C VAL A 173 0.25 -12.99 1.22
N ALA A 174 1.01 -12.13 0.54
CA ALA A 174 1.71 -12.47 -0.68
C ALA A 174 2.65 -13.65 -0.48
N ARG A 175 3.46 -13.60 0.58
CA ARG A 175 4.40 -14.67 0.95
C ARG A 175 3.69 -15.95 1.34
N PHE A 176 2.65 -15.85 2.17
CA PHE A 176 1.83 -17.00 2.57
C PHE A 176 1.24 -17.69 1.34
N TRP A 177 0.61 -16.92 0.44
CA TRP A 177 0.00 -17.43 -0.78
C TRP A 177 0.99 -18.22 -1.64
N ILE A 178 2.16 -17.65 -1.93
CA ILE A 178 3.18 -18.32 -2.75
C ILE A 178 3.71 -19.59 -2.05
N THR A 179 3.99 -19.50 -0.74
CA THR A 179 4.52 -20.64 0.03
C THR A 179 3.51 -21.78 0.10
N SER A 180 2.22 -21.48 0.29
CA SER A 180 1.15 -22.48 0.26
C SER A 180 1.03 -23.15 -1.10
N GLN A 181 1.10 -22.39 -2.20
CA GLN A 181 1.06 -22.97 -3.54
C GLN A 181 2.27 -23.88 -3.82
N GLN A 182 3.47 -23.48 -3.40
CA GLN A 182 4.68 -24.30 -3.54
C GLN A 182 4.56 -25.61 -2.75
N LEU A 183 4.06 -25.56 -1.51
CA LEU A 183 3.88 -26.74 -0.68
C LEU A 183 2.84 -27.70 -1.30
N MET A 184 1.74 -27.18 -1.83
CA MET A 184 0.75 -27.99 -2.54
C MET A 184 1.29 -28.58 -3.85
N ALA A 185 2.11 -27.83 -4.60
CA ALA A 185 2.75 -28.31 -5.84
C ALA A 185 3.73 -29.45 -5.58
N THR A 186 4.46 -29.44 -4.44
CA THR A 186 5.32 -30.57 -4.06
C THR A 186 4.53 -31.82 -3.67
N ALA A 187 3.34 -31.66 -3.09
CA ALA A 187 2.51 -32.79 -2.69
C ALA A 187 1.72 -33.40 -3.85
N TRP A 188 1.24 -32.59 -4.80
CA TRP A 188 0.49 -33.08 -5.97
C TRP A 188 0.93 -32.37 -7.26
N PRO A 189 1.41 -33.12 -8.29
CA PRO A 189 1.89 -32.54 -9.54
C PRO A 189 0.85 -31.71 -10.30
N LEU A 190 -0.44 -31.98 -10.11
CA LEU A 190 -1.55 -31.23 -10.72
C LEU A 190 -1.53 -29.74 -10.32
N PHE A 191 -1.01 -29.39 -9.13
CA PHE A 191 -0.92 -28.01 -8.68
C PHE A 191 0.21 -27.21 -9.34
N ASN A 192 1.11 -27.83 -10.11
CA ASN A 192 2.12 -27.06 -10.84
C ASN A 192 1.47 -26.11 -11.87
N SER A 193 0.39 -26.54 -12.50
CA SER A 193 -0.41 -25.68 -13.39
C SER A 193 -1.11 -24.55 -12.64
N SER A 194 -1.40 -24.73 -11.35
CA SER A 194 -2.07 -23.71 -10.53
C SER A 194 -1.19 -22.48 -10.27
N LEU A 195 0.14 -22.65 -10.22
CA LEU A 195 1.11 -21.54 -10.12
C LEU A 195 1.09 -20.66 -11.37
N ILE A 196 1.01 -21.28 -12.55
CA ILE A 196 0.96 -20.53 -13.82
C ILE A 196 -0.38 -19.78 -13.92
N ILE A 197 -1.48 -20.44 -13.57
CA ILE A 197 -2.82 -19.82 -13.55
C ILE A 197 -2.85 -18.65 -12.56
N SER A 198 -2.27 -18.79 -11.37
CA SER A 198 -2.22 -17.70 -10.39
C SER A 198 -1.42 -16.50 -10.90
N GLY A 199 -0.34 -16.73 -11.67
CA GLY A 199 0.40 -15.69 -12.38
C GLY A 199 -0.46 -14.93 -13.40
N TYR A 200 -1.25 -15.63 -14.21
CA TYR A 200 -2.16 -14.99 -15.17
C TYR A 200 -3.29 -14.21 -14.47
N VAL A 201 -3.83 -14.74 -13.38
CA VAL A 201 -4.83 -14.03 -12.56
C VAL A 201 -4.24 -12.76 -11.95
N ALA A 202 -3.01 -12.83 -11.44
CA ALA A 202 -2.30 -11.67 -10.90
C ALA A 202 -2.02 -10.63 -12.00
N LEU A 203 -1.68 -11.05 -13.22
CA LEU A 203 -1.49 -10.16 -14.36
C LEU A 203 -2.80 -9.46 -14.76
N ALA A 204 -3.91 -10.20 -14.83
CA ALA A 204 -5.22 -9.62 -15.12
C ALA A 204 -5.64 -8.61 -14.05
N ALA A 205 -5.41 -8.93 -12.77
CA ALA A 205 -5.68 -8.03 -11.65
C ALA A 205 -4.79 -6.76 -11.69
N LEU A 206 -3.52 -6.90 -12.07
CA LEU A 206 -2.62 -5.76 -12.27
C LEU A 206 -3.13 -4.83 -13.37
N VAL A 207 -3.53 -5.38 -14.52
CA VAL A 207 -4.11 -4.59 -15.62
C VAL A 207 -5.40 -3.90 -15.18
N PHE A 208 -6.26 -4.60 -14.43
CA PHE A 208 -7.47 -4.01 -13.88
C PHE A 208 -7.17 -2.83 -12.95
N VAL A 209 -6.18 -2.95 -12.06
CA VAL A 209 -5.76 -1.86 -11.17
C VAL A 209 -5.19 -0.68 -11.96
N LEU A 210 -4.41 -0.92 -13.01
CA LEU A 210 -3.90 0.14 -13.87
C LEU A 210 -5.03 0.91 -14.57
N VAL A 211 -6.02 0.18 -15.10
CA VAL A 211 -7.23 0.78 -15.70
C VAL A 211 -8.00 1.59 -14.64
N TRP A 212 -8.13 1.04 -13.43
CA TRP A 212 -8.78 1.73 -12.32
C TRP A 212 -8.08 3.05 -11.96
N ILE A 213 -6.75 3.06 -11.90
CA ILE A 213 -5.96 4.27 -11.62
C ILE A 213 -6.25 5.35 -12.66
N ILE A 214 -6.33 4.97 -13.94
CA ILE A 214 -6.52 5.92 -15.05
C ILE A 214 -7.96 6.45 -15.11
N VAL A 215 -8.96 5.57 -14.95
CA VAL A 215 -10.36 5.89 -15.25
C VAL A 215 -11.14 6.37 -14.02
N LEU A 216 -11.00 5.69 -12.87
CA LEU A 216 -11.87 5.91 -11.70
C LEU A 216 -11.31 6.91 -10.68
N SER A 217 -10.00 7.21 -10.72
CA SER A 217 -9.36 7.86 -9.59
C SER A 217 -9.52 9.40 -9.57
N LYS A 218 -10.46 9.85 -8.75
CA LYS A 218 -10.73 11.29 -8.52
C LYS A 218 -9.88 11.87 -7.39
N GLU A 219 -9.63 11.11 -6.33
CA GLU A 219 -8.92 11.56 -5.14
C GLU A 219 -7.49 11.03 -5.08
N ARG A 220 -6.55 11.86 -4.59
CA ARG A 220 -5.14 11.46 -4.43
C ARG A 220 -4.96 10.26 -3.48
N THR A 221 -5.79 10.19 -2.43
CA THR A 221 -5.77 9.05 -1.49
C THR A 221 -6.21 7.75 -2.15
N GLN A 222 -7.18 7.80 -3.07
CA GLN A 222 -7.60 6.64 -3.86
C GLN A 222 -6.50 6.16 -4.81
N ARG A 223 -5.71 7.09 -5.39
CA ARG A 223 -4.53 6.74 -6.22
C ARG A 223 -3.49 5.98 -5.41
N LEU A 224 -3.22 6.43 -4.18
CA LEU A 224 -2.27 5.77 -3.30
C LEU A 224 -2.72 4.35 -2.92
N TRP A 225 -4.02 4.17 -2.64
CA TRP A 225 -4.61 2.86 -2.42
C TRP A 225 -4.46 1.93 -3.63
N ALA A 226 -4.77 2.45 -4.82
CA ALA A 226 -4.64 1.68 -6.04
C ALA A 226 -3.17 1.33 -6.36
N ALA A 227 -2.23 2.24 -6.09
CA ALA A 227 -0.80 1.97 -6.25
C ALA A 227 -0.31 0.88 -5.31
N MET A 228 -0.80 0.82 -4.07
CA MET A 228 -0.49 -0.25 -3.13
C MET A 228 -0.99 -1.61 -3.63
N TRP A 229 -2.24 -1.68 -4.13
CA TRP A 229 -2.76 -2.91 -4.76
C TRP A 229 -1.98 -3.28 -6.03
N GLY A 230 -1.62 -2.29 -6.84
CA GLY A 230 -0.81 -2.48 -8.03
C GLY A 230 0.57 -3.06 -7.69
N TRP A 231 1.21 -2.55 -6.64
CA TRP A 231 2.44 -3.10 -6.11
C TRP A 231 2.28 -4.57 -5.67
N PHE A 232 1.24 -4.88 -4.90
CA PHE A 232 0.95 -6.25 -4.46
C PHE A 232 0.82 -7.22 -5.64
N TRP A 233 0.00 -6.88 -6.65
CA TRP A 233 -0.18 -7.72 -7.83
C TRP A 233 1.08 -7.80 -8.69
N ALA A 234 1.83 -6.70 -8.82
CA ALA A 234 3.11 -6.70 -9.51
C ALA A 234 4.12 -7.65 -8.84
N LEU A 235 4.18 -7.69 -7.50
CA LEU A 235 5.04 -8.65 -6.80
C LEU A 235 4.61 -10.09 -7.01
N GLN A 236 3.31 -10.38 -7.08
CA GLN A 236 2.81 -11.72 -7.40
C GLN A 236 3.25 -12.16 -8.81
N VAL A 237 3.04 -11.29 -9.81
CA VAL A 237 3.47 -11.53 -11.19
C VAL A 237 4.98 -11.78 -11.22
N LEU A 238 5.78 -10.89 -10.63
CA LEU A 238 7.24 -11.04 -10.60
C LEU A 238 7.67 -12.32 -9.92
N SER A 239 7.08 -12.67 -8.77
CA SER A 239 7.45 -13.89 -8.03
C SER A 239 7.16 -15.17 -8.83
N VAL A 240 6.04 -15.22 -9.54
CA VAL A 240 5.66 -16.37 -10.38
C VAL A 240 6.59 -16.48 -11.60
N PHE A 241 6.83 -15.39 -12.32
CA PHE A 241 7.63 -15.42 -13.55
C PHE A 241 9.15 -15.51 -13.32
N LEU A 242 9.69 -14.91 -12.24
CA LEU A 242 11.09 -15.09 -11.87
C LEU A 242 11.36 -16.45 -11.20
N GLY A 243 10.30 -17.19 -10.81
CA GLY A 243 10.42 -18.48 -10.13
C GLY A 243 11.05 -18.41 -8.74
N LYS A 244 11.16 -17.20 -8.15
CA LYS A 244 11.71 -16.97 -6.82
C LYS A 244 10.73 -16.10 -6.02
N PRO A 245 10.37 -16.51 -4.79
CA PRO A 245 9.50 -15.69 -3.96
C PRO A 245 10.28 -14.44 -3.48
N LEU A 246 9.76 -13.26 -3.81
CA LEU A 246 10.31 -11.94 -3.46
C LEU A 246 9.84 -11.45 -2.09
#